data_AF-A0A2M8M5W2-F1
#
_entry.id   AF-A0A2M8M5W2-F1
#
_cell.length_a   1.000
_cell.length_b   1.000
_cell.length_c   1.000
_cell.angle_alpha   90.00
_cell.angle_beta   90.00
_cell.angle_gamma   90.00
#
_symmetry.space_group_name_H-M   'P 1'
#
loop_
_entity.id
_entity.type
_entity.pdbx_description
1 polymer ?
#
loop_
_entity_poly.entity_id
_entity_poly.type
_entity_poly.pdbx_seq_one_letter_code
_entity_poly.pdbx_strand_id
1 'polypeptide(L)'
;MATSPEARDPAEETVVEPVAEPADRRARRVVVDPEGPVLIEGPVEVELPDGRTARSDRFVVAVCVCRRSQRYPWCDTSHRRRERRPRPAAAGKEQDVEPGRDT
;
A
#
# COMPACT_ATOMS: atom_id res chain seq x y z
N MET A 1 -61.27 -45.69 10.22
CA MET A 1 -60.13 -45.37 9.34
C MET A 1 -60.64 -44.50 8.21
N ALA A 2 -60.26 -43.22 8.20
CA ALA A 2 -60.29 -42.24 7.09
C ALA A 2 -60.34 -40.83 7.70
N THR A 3 -59.18 -40.21 7.95
CA THR A 3 -59.08 -38.77 8.23
C THR A 3 -58.79 -38.07 6.91
N SER A 4 -59.63 -37.08 6.56
CA SER A 4 -59.46 -36.18 5.42
C SER A 4 -58.06 -35.56 5.37
N PRO A 5 -57.48 -35.33 4.18
CA PRO A 5 -56.30 -34.49 4.06
C PRO A 5 -56.73 -33.02 4.16
N GLU A 6 -56.19 -32.30 5.14
CA GLU A 6 -56.31 -30.84 5.22
C GLU A 6 -55.59 -30.17 4.04
N ALA A 7 -56.28 -29.18 3.48
CA ALA A 7 -55.80 -28.35 2.38
C ALA A 7 -54.48 -27.66 2.78
N ARG A 8 -53.45 -27.82 1.94
CA ARG A 8 -52.18 -27.13 2.10
C ARG A 8 -52.32 -25.66 1.69
N ASP A 9 -51.84 -24.80 2.56
CA ASP A 9 -51.69 -23.35 2.42
C ASP A 9 -50.94 -23.01 1.11
N PRO A 10 -51.49 -22.17 0.20
CA PRO A 10 -50.78 -21.79 -1.01
C PRO A 10 -49.70 -20.77 -0.67
N ALA A 11 -48.50 -21.30 -0.44
CA ALA A 11 -47.19 -20.71 -0.69
C ALA A 11 -47.20 -19.19 -0.97
N GLU A 12 -47.02 -18.42 0.11
CA GLU A 12 -45.93 -17.46 0.25
C GLU A 12 -45.09 -17.31 -1.03
N GLU A 13 -45.50 -16.36 -1.87
CA GLU A 13 -44.82 -15.99 -3.10
C GLU A 13 -43.43 -15.45 -2.72
N THR A 14 -42.43 -16.31 -2.75
CA THR A 14 -41.05 -15.92 -2.47
C THR A 14 -40.56 -15.12 -3.68
N VAL A 15 -40.58 -13.79 -3.55
CA VAL A 15 -39.91 -12.89 -4.48
C VAL A 15 -38.42 -13.23 -4.46
N VAL A 16 -37.98 -13.97 -5.46
CA VAL A 16 -36.55 -14.20 -5.70
C VAL A 16 -35.94 -12.90 -6.23
N GLU A 17 -35.19 -12.21 -5.38
CA GLU A 17 -34.41 -11.05 -5.80
C GLU A 17 -33.39 -11.47 -6.87
N PRO A 18 -33.22 -10.72 -7.96
CA PRO A 18 -32.28 -11.10 -9.01
C PRO A 18 -30.86 -11.06 -8.45
N VAL A 19 -30.21 -12.22 -8.39
CA VAL A 19 -28.75 -12.31 -8.20
C VAL A 19 -28.11 -11.56 -9.36
N ALA A 20 -27.55 -10.39 -9.06
CA ALA A 20 -26.87 -9.57 -10.05
C ALA A 20 -25.75 -10.40 -10.67
N GLU A 21 -25.81 -10.61 -11.99
CA GLU A 21 -24.74 -11.25 -12.74
C GLU A 21 -23.41 -10.52 -12.44
N PRO A 22 -22.28 -11.24 -12.32
CA PRO A 22 -21.01 -10.60 -11.99
C PRO A 22 -20.70 -9.58 -13.08
N ALA A 23 -20.90 -8.30 -12.74
CA ALA A 23 -20.51 -7.18 -13.58
C ALA A 23 -19.10 -7.46 -14.09
N ASP A 24 -18.90 -7.32 -15.41
CA ASP A 24 -17.63 -7.52 -16.09
C ASP A 24 -16.48 -7.12 -15.16
N ARG A 25 -15.75 -8.10 -14.64
CA ARG A 25 -14.67 -7.87 -13.69
C ARG A 25 -13.48 -7.35 -14.48
N ARG A 26 -13.63 -6.15 -15.04
CA ARG A 26 -12.61 -5.46 -15.81
C ARG A 26 -11.33 -5.49 -14.99
N ALA A 27 -10.31 -6.12 -15.55
CA ALA A 27 -9.03 -6.24 -14.89
C ALA A 27 -8.53 -4.85 -14.46
N ARG A 28 -8.13 -4.71 -13.20
CA ARG A 28 -7.55 -3.48 -12.70
C ARG A 28 -6.11 -3.40 -13.15
N ARG A 29 -5.72 -2.26 -13.74
CA ARG A 29 -4.35 -2.07 -14.18
C ARG A 29 -3.43 -1.90 -12.98
N VAL A 30 -2.38 -2.70 -12.94
CA VAL A 30 -1.29 -2.60 -11.97
C VAL A 30 0.02 -2.45 -12.74
N VAL A 31 0.83 -1.46 -12.36
CA VAL A 31 2.17 -1.24 -12.90
C VAL A 31 3.16 -1.36 -11.74
N VAL A 32 4.13 -2.24 -11.87
CA VAL A 32 5.19 -2.43 -10.88
C VAL A 32 6.42 -1.64 -11.34
N ASP A 33 6.81 -0.65 -10.56
CA ASP A 33 8.10 0.03 -10.71
C ASP A 33 9.17 -0.77 -9.94
N PRO A 34 10.21 -1.32 -10.59
CA PRO A 34 11.23 -2.13 -9.93
C PRO A 34 11.99 -1.41 -8.81
N GLU A 35 12.12 -0.08 -8.89
CA GLU A 35 12.85 0.75 -7.91
C GLU A 35 11.89 1.64 -7.09
N GLY A 36 10.59 1.47 -7.30
CA GLY A 36 9.57 2.41 -6.89
C GLY A 36 8.32 1.75 -6.29
N PRO A 37 7.20 2.48 -6.28
CA PRO A 37 5.93 1.97 -5.78
C PRO A 37 5.23 1.07 -6.81
N VAL A 38 4.20 0.36 -6.35
CA VAL A 38 3.21 -0.25 -7.24
C VAL A 38 2.13 0.79 -7.54
N LEU A 39 1.89 1.07 -8.82
CA LEU A 39 0.85 1.98 -9.29
C LEU A 39 -0.41 1.19 -9.63
N ILE A 40 -1.55 1.57 -9.05
CA ILE A 40 -2.82 0.86 -9.19
C ILE A 40 -3.89 1.84 -9.70
N GLU A 41 -4.67 1.45 -10.71
CA GLU A 41 -5.87 2.18 -11.12
C GLU A 41 -6.91 2.15 -9.99
N GLY A 42 -7.24 3.34 -9.46
CA GLY A 42 -8.11 3.48 -8.30
C GLY A 42 -9.61 3.61 -8.61
N PRO A 43 -10.44 3.83 -7.57
CA PRO A 43 -10.08 3.92 -6.15
C PRO A 43 -9.58 2.60 -5.56
N VAL A 44 -8.80 2.66 -4.47
CA VAL A 44 -8.18 1.47 -3.85
C VAL A 44 -8.36 1.49 -2.33
N GLU A 45 -8.64 0.31 -1.77
CA GLU A 45 -8.56 0.02 -0.34
C GLU A 45 -7.42 -0.96 -0.08
N VAL A 46 -6.63 -0.67 0.95
CA VAL A 46 -5.47 -1.49 1.35
C VAL A 46 -5.67 -1.92 2.79
N GLU A 47 -5.80 -3.23 3.00
CA GLU A 47 -5.76 -3.84 4.33
C GLU A 47 -4.31 -3.99 4.78
N LEU A 48 -4.05 -3.58 6.02
CA LEU A 48 -2.76 -3.64 6.66
C LEU A 48 -2.69 -4.86 7.61
N PRO A 49 -1.49 -5.37 7.94
CA PRO A 49 -1.35 -6.50 8.86
C PRO A 49 -1.89 -6.25 10.28
N ASP A 50 -2.09 -4.98 10.66
CA ASP A 50 -2.69 -4.59 11.94
C ASP A 50 -4.23 -4.52 11.90
N GLY A 51 -4.84 -4.93 10.78
CA GLY A 51 -6.29 -4.93 10.56
C GLY A 51 -6.86 -3.57 10.15
N ARG A 52 -6.03 -2.51 10.05
CA ARG A 52 -6.50 -1.21 9.56
C ARG A 52 -6.67 -1.23 8.05
N THR A 53 -7.68 -0.51 7.56
CA THR A 53 -7.87 -0.26 6.14
C THR A 53 -7.53 1.19 5.80
N ALA A 54 -6.70 1.38 4.78
CA ALA A 54 -6.40 2.69 4.21
C ALA A 54 -7.07 2.82 2.83
N ARG A 55 -7.81 3.91 2.60
CA ARG A 55 -8.52 4.16 1.35
C ARG A 55 -7.91 5.35 0.60
N SER A 56 -7.84 5.23 -0.72
CA SER A 56 -7.54 6.35 -1.61
C SER A 56 -8.56 6.39 -2.75
N ASP A 57 -9.08 7.58 -3.02
CA ASP A 57 -10.05 7.89 -4.06
C ASP A 57 -9.40 8.38 -5.37
N ARG A 58 -8.07 8.40 -5.43
CA ARG A 58 -7.32 8.86 -6.60
C ARG A 58 -7.48 7.88 -7.76
N PHE A 59 -7.47 8.40 -8.98
CA PHE A 59 -7.54 7.59 -10.21
C PHE A 59 -6.32 6.67 -10.40
N VAL A 60 -5.16 7.08 -9.89
CA VAL A 60 -3.96 6.23 -9.81
C VAL A 60 -3.37 6.39 -8.40
N VAL A 61 -3.12 5.26 -7.75
CA VAL A 61 -2.64 5.18 -6.37
C VAL A 61 -1.26 4.53 -6.35
N ALA A 62 -0.30 5.15 -5.66
CA ALA A 62 1.04 4.62 -5.50
C ALA A 62 1.19 3.92 -4.13
N VAL A 63 1.24 2.59 -4.14
CA VAL A 63 1.42 1.75 -2.94
C VAL A 63 2.91 1.51 -2.69
N CYS A 64 3.34 1.77 -1.45
CA CYS A 64 4.71 1.61 -1.02
C CYS A 64 5.06 0.14 -0.81
N VAL A 65 6.07 -0.35 -1.53
CA VAL A 65 6.65 -1.69 -1.31
C VAL A 65 7.99 -1.65 -0.57
N CYS A 66 8.64 -0.48 -0.49
CA CYS A 66 9.95 -0.35 0.17
C CYS A 66 9.89 -0.16 1.70
N ARG A 67 8.69 -0.02 2.29
CA ARG A 67 8.44 0.19 3.73
C ARG A 67 9.14 1.40 4.38
N ARG A 68 9.73 2.30 3.59
CA ARG A 68 10.37 3.55 4.07
C ARG A 68 9.42 4.74 4.19
N SER A 69 8.19 4.62 3.71
CA SER A 69 7.22 5.72 3.74
C SER A 69 6.78 6.04 5.15
N GLN A 70 6.74 7.33 5.49
CA GLN A 70 6.14 7.82 6.73
C GLN A 70 4.60 7.82 6.67
N ARG A 71 4.04 7.62 5.47
CA ARG A 71 2.60 7.58 5.20
C ARG A 71 2.16 6.22 4.68
N TYR A 72 2.86 5.16 5.11
CA TYR A 72 2.52 3.78 4.74
C TYR A 72 1.01 3.54 4.95
N PRO A 73 0.27 2.99 3.96
CA PRO A 73 0.76 2.27 2.78
C PRO A 73 1.08 3.12 1.54
N TRP A 74 0.92 4.44 1.59
CA TRP A 74 1.11 5.31 0.41
C TRP A 74 2.58 5.65 0.18
N CYS A 75 2.99 5.72 -1.08
CA CYS A 75 4.34 6.17 -1.43
C CYS A 75 4.49 7.68 -1.20
N ASP A 76 5.48 8.08 -0.42
CA ASP A 76 5.85 9.48 -0.14
C ASP A 76 7.21 9.84 -0.75
N THR A 77 7.64 9.10 -1.78
CA THR A 77 8.95 9.19 -2.45
C THR A 77 10.17 8.76 -1.62
N SER A 78 9.99 8.24 -0.39
CA SER A 78 11.11 7.74 0.43
C SER A 78 11.88 6.56 -0.17
N HIS A 79 11.39 5.97 -1.27
CA HIS A 79 12.12 4.95 -2.03
C HIS A 79 13.39 5.48 -2.71
N ARG A 80 13.43 6.77 -3.06
CA ARG A 80 14.58 7.39 -3.73
C ARG A 80 15.79 7.35 -2.79
N ARG A 81 16.93 6.84 -3.26
CA ARG A 81 18.18 6.86 -2.48
C ARG A 81 18.56 8.32 -2.24
N ARG A 82 18.74 8.70 -0.97
CA ARG A 82 19.43 9.96 -0.65
C ARG A 82 20.91 9.70 -0.90
N GLU A 83 21.49 10.30 -1.93
CA GLU A 83 22.94 10.37 -2.05
C GLU A 83 23.47 10.99 -0.76
N ARG A 84 24.18 10.20 0.05
CA ARG A 84 24.88 10.75 1.20
C ARG A 84 25.98 11.62 0.64
N ARG A 85 25.84 12.94 0.73
CA ARG A 85 26.96 13.85 0.49
C ARG A 85 28.10 13.39 1.42
N PRO A 86 29.27 13.02 0.90
CA PRO A 86 30.38 12.62 1.76
C PRO A 86 30.66 13.75 2.73
N ARG A 87 30.74 13.42 4.02
CA ARG A 87 31.20 14.36 5.05
C ARG A 87 32.63 14.75 4.67
N PRO A 88 32.99 16.05 4.56
CA PRO A 88 34.37 16.41 4.28
C PRO A 88 35.24 15.79 5.36
N ALA A 89 36.27 15.06 4.92
CA ALA A 89 37.28 14.50 5.82
C ALA A 89 37.83 15.64 6.67
N ALA A 90 37.84 15.47 7.99
CA ALA A 90 38.46 16.44 8.87
C ALA A 90 39.93 16.60 8.45
N ALA A 91 40.30 17.81 8.01
CA ALA A 91 41.69 18.17 7.80
C ALA A 91 42.44 17.94 9.12
N GLY A 92 43.40 17.01 9.11
CA GLY A 92 44.27 16.77 10.25
C GLY A 92 45.05 18.05 10.55
N LYS A 93 45.09 18.44 11.83
CA LYS A 93 45.93 19.54 12.28
C LYS A 93 47.39 19.10 12.25
N GLU A 94 48.15 19.68 11.33
CA GLU A 94 49.60 19.84 11.40
C GLU A 94 49.99 20.37 12.79
N GLN A 95 50.83 19.63 13.51
CA GLN A 95 51.42 20.06 14.77
C GLN A 95 52.78 20.66 14.45
N ASP A 96 52.91 21.93 14.82
CA ASP A 96 54.13 22.73 14.86
C ASP A 96 55.24 21.97 15.61
N VAL A 97 56.35 21.67 14.93
CA VAL A 97 57.58 21.21 15.58
C VAL A 97 58.53 22.41 15.62
N GLU A 98 58.67 23.00 16.82
CA GLU A 98 59.69 24.02 17.07
C GLU A 98 61.10 23.43 16.85
N PRO A 99 61.99 24.09 16.08
CA PRO A 99 63.39 23.69 16.03
C PRO A 99 64.08 24.11 17.33
N GLY A 100 64.57 23.12 18.07
CA GLY A 100 65.41 23.30 19.25
C GLY A 100 66.63 24.17 18.92
N ARG A 101 66.88 25.16 19.79
CA ARG A 101 68.12 25.95 19.81
C ARG A 101 69.18 25.14 20.55
N ASP A 102 70.15 24.62 19.82
CA ASP A 102 71.35 24.03 20.39
C ASP A 102 72.38 25.14 20.68
N THR A 103 72.74 25.22 21.97
CA THR A 103 73.86 25.97 22.56
C THR A 103 75.22 25.44 22.11
#